data_AF-A0A2N9ELP8-F1
#
_entry.id   AF-A0A2N9ELP8-F1
#
_cell.length_a   1.000
_cell.length_b   1.000
_cell.length_c   1.000
_cell.angle_alpha   90.00
_cell.angle_beta   90.00
_cell.angle_gamma   90.00
#
_symmetry.space_group_name_H-M   'P 1'
#
loop_
_entity.id
_entity.type
_entity.pdbx_description
1 polymer ?
#
loop_
_entity_poly.entity_id
_entity_poly.type
_entity_poly.pdbx_seq_one_letter_code
_entity_poly.pdbx_strand_id
1 'polypeptide(L)'
;MEALAEGLWGLADYHERKGEIEKAVKCLEAICQSHVSFFPVVEVKTRLRIATLLLKHSHNVTHAKSHLERSQLLLHSIPSCFDLKCRAYSLLSQCYHLVGAIPPQKQILNKALQLSASAGDGLSVKLWICNFNSQLANALIIEGDYQNSISALECGYICAAQISYPELQMFFATSILHVHLMQWDDENLVEQAVNRCDQVWESIESNKRRQCLGLLFYNELLHIFYRFRVCDYKNAAQHVDKLDAAVKADMQQTREIQELTNELNSLNQSLSRSDLHYRDRSALSEKQAQLQERLRSKTRVNPTGQHYLEPAYFGNVRRTLDDKLELAPSPIDGEWLPKSAVYALVDLMVVIFGRPKGLFKECGKRIQSGMQLIQEELVKLGITDGVRGELYFLMMPSMTWFQFLNDPKVIEAL
;
A
#
# COMPACT_ATOMS: atom_id res chain seq x y z
N MET A 1 31.63 17.52 -6.49
CA MET A 1 30.92 16.40 -7.12
C MET A 1 29.63 16.07 -6.39
N GLU A 2 29.66 15.95 -5.05
CA GLU A 2 28.43 15.76 -4.25
C GLU A 2 27.42 16.90 -4.43
N ALA A 3 27.85 18.17 -4.37
CA ALA A 3 26.96 19.31 -4.59
C ALA A 3 26.26 19.32 -5.98
N LEU A 4 26.90 18.73 -7.01
CA LEU A 4 26.28 18.58 -8.34
C LEU A 4 25.18 17.51 -8.32
N ALA A 5 25.45 16.37 -7.67
CA ALA A 5 24.47 15.31 -7.50
C ALA A 5 23.27 15.79 -6.65
N GLU A 6 23.53 16.49 -5.55
CA GLU A 6 22.50 17.09 -4.70
C GLU A 6 21.64 18.11 -5.45
N GLY A 7 22.26 18.97 -6.27
CA GLY A 7 21.54 19.91 -7.12
C GLY A 7 20.61 19.22 -8.13
N LEU A 8 21.08 18.14 -8.76
CA LEU A 8 20.27 17.35 -9.70
C LEU A 8 19.16 16.56 -9.00
N TRP A 9 19.39 16.02 -7.81
CA TRP A 9 18.34 15.41 -6.99
C TRP A 9 17.28 16.44 -6.59
N GLY A 10 17.67 17.63 -6.16
CA GLY A 10 16.74 18.71 -5.83
C GLY A 10 15.89 19.15 -7.03
N LEU A 11 16.49 19.22 -8.22
CA LEU A 11 15.76 19.53 -9.45
C LEU A 11 14.78 18.40 -9.83
N ALA A 12 15.20 17.14 -9.67
CA ALA A 12 14.32 16.00 -9.90
C ALA A 12 13.10 16.01 -8.96
N ASP A 13 13.30 16.30 -7.67
CA ASP A 13 12.21 16.40 -6.70
C ASP A 13 11.26 17.57 -7.01
N TYR A 14 11.78 18.69 -7.51
CA TYR A 14 10.96 19.82 -7.97
C TYR A 14 10.04 19.41 -9.12
N HIS A 15 10.57 18.70 -10.12
CA HIS A 15 9.78 18.22 -11.25
C HIS A 15 8.78 17.13 -10.86
N GLU A 16 9.16 16.21 -9.97
CA GLU A 16 8.22 15.18 -9.45
C GLU A 16 7.02 15.83 -8.77
N ARG A 17 7.23 16.85 -7.92
CA ARG A 17 6.14 17.58 -7.24
C ARG A 17 5.17 18.28 -8.20
N LYS A 18 5.64 18.62 -9.41
CA LYS A 18 4.81 19.20 -10.47
C LYS A 18 4.10 18.15 -11.34
N GLY A 19 4.34 16.85 -11.09
CA GLY A 19 3.86 15.77 -11.94
C GLY A 19 4.66 15.60 -13.24
N GLU A 20 5.78 16.30 -13.40
CA GLU A 20 6.62 16.25 -14.60
C GLU A 20 7.65 15.11 -14.51
N ILE A 21 7.16 13.86 -14.43
CA ILE A 21 7.97 12.68 -14.11
C ILE A 21 9.11 12.45 -15.11
N GLU A 22 8.86 12.66 -16.40
CA GLU A 22 9.90 12.51 -17.43
C GLU A 22 11.09 13.46 -17.22
N LYS A 23 10.82 14.70 -16.80
CA LYS A 23 11.87 15.68 -16.50
C LYS A 23 12.64 15.26 -15.26
N ALA A 24 11.94 14.79 -14.22
CA ALA A 24 12.58 14.26 -13.02
C ALA A 24 13.53 13.10 -13.33
N VAL A 25 13.10 12.14 -14.15
CA VAL A 25 13.94 11.02 -14.59
C VAL A 25 15.16 11.50 -15.37
N LYS A 26 15.00 12.42 -16.33
CA LYS A 26 16.12 12.99 -17.11
C LYS A 26 17.16 13.69 -16.23
N CYS A 27 16.74 14.42 -15.19
CA CYS A 27 17.67 15.04 -14.24
C CYS A 27 18.54 14.01 -13.52
N LEU A 28 17.96 12.86 -13.17
CA LEU A 28 18.68 11.77 -12.49
C LEU A 28 19.58 10.99 -13.46
N GLU A 29 19.10 10.73 -14.68
CA GLU A 29 19.88 10.05 -15.72
C GLU A 29 21.16 10.80 -16.08
N ALA A 30 21.16 12.13 -15.99
CA ALA A 30 22.36 12.94 -16.19
C ALA A 30 23.51 12.56 -15.26
N ILE A 31 23.22 12.10 -14.02
CA ILE A 31 24.25 11.58 -13.10
C ILE A 31 24.78 10.24 -13.61
N CYS A 32 23.90 9.35 -14.06
CA CYS A 32 24.25 7.99 -14.49
C CYS A 32 24.95 7.92 -15.86
N GLN A 33 24.78 8.93 -16.71
CA GLN A 33 25.34 9.01 -18.07
C GLN A 33 26.51 10.01 -18.17
N SER A 34 26.84 10.70 -17.09
CA SER A 34 27.93 11.66 -17.04
C SER A 34 29.28 11.02 -17.39
N HIS A 35 30.09 11.74 -18.18
CA HIS A 35 31.50 11.38 -18.40
C HIS A 35 32.36 11.57 -17.14
N VAL A 36 31.88 12.35 -16.17
CA VAL A 36 32.54 12.54 -14.88
C VAL A 36 32.05 11.48 -13.89
N SER A 37 32.97 10.68 -13.37
CA SER A 37 32.67 9.60 -12.42
C SER A 37 32.18 10.14 -11.07
N PHE A 38 30.98 9.73 -10.66
CA PHE A 38 30.48 9.92 -9.30
C PHE A 38 30.92 8.76 -8.39
N PHE A 39 30.81 8.94 -7.08
CA PHE A 39 31.01 7.82 -6.15
C PHE A 39 29.99 6.71 -6.43
N PRO A 40 30.39 5.42 -6.39
CA PRO A 40 29.49 4.30 -6.68
C PRO A 40 28.19 4.32 -5.86
N VAL A 41 28.24 4.75 -4.59
CA VAL A 41 27.07 4.87 -3.73
C VAL A 41 26.08 5.92 -4.25
N VAL A 42 26.56 7.06 -4.77
CA VAL A 42 25.73 8.12 -5.34
C VAL A 42 25.04 7.62 -6.61
N GLU A 43 25.77 6.90 -7.47
CA GLU A 43 25.20 6.31 -8.69
C GLU A 43 24.13 5.27 -8.33
N VAL A 44 24.41 4.36 -7.39
CA VAL A 44 23.44 3.35 -6.93
C VAL A 44 22.17 4.01 -6.39
N LYS A 45 22.32 4.98 -5.48
CA LYS A 45 21.19 5.72 -4.89
C LYS A 45 20.35 6.40 -5.99
N THR A 46 21.01 6.99 -6.99
CA THR A 46 20.35 7.62 -8.15
C THR A 46 19.61 6.59 -9.02
N ARG A 47 20.24 5.47 -9.36
CA ARG A 47 19.62 4.42 -10.17
C ARG A 47 18.42 3.78 -9.47
N LEU A 48 18.48 3.58 -8.16
CA LEU A 48 17.33 3.11 -7.36
C LEU A 48 16.18 4.13 -7.39
N ARG A 49 16.49 5.43 -7.33
CA ARG A 49 15.50 6.51 -7.45
C ARG A 49 14.83 6.53 -8.82
N ILE A 50 15.61 6.42 -9.90
CA ILE A 50 15.08 6.31 -11.28
C ILE A 50 14.14 5.11 -11.39
N ALA A 51 14.61 3.93 -10.98
CA ALA A 51 13.80 2.71 -11.04
C ALA A 51 12.49 2.85 -10.24
N THR A 52 12.54 3.46 -9.06
CA THR A 52 11.34 3.73 -8.25
C THR A 52 10.35 4.65 -8.99
N LEU A 53 10.83 5.75 -9.59
CA LEU A 53 9.96 6.66 -10.36
C LEU A 53 9.34 5.97 -11.57
N LEU A 54 10.14 5.21 -12.32
CA LEU A 54 9.69 4.48 -13.50
C LEU A 54 8.63 3.43 -13.14
N LEU A 55 8.84 2.63 -12.10
CA LEU A 55 7.88 1.61 -11.67
C LEU A 55 6.57 2.23 -11.14
N LYS A 56 6.64 3.41 -10.54
CA LYS A 56 5.51 4.06 -9.88
C LYS A 56 4.65 4.90 -10.81
N HIS A 57 5.18 5.33 -11.95
CA HIS A 57 4.56 6.33 -12.84
C HIS A 57 4.59 5.97 -14.32
N SER A 58 5.21 4.86 -14.71
CA SER A 58 5.32 4.45 -16.11
C SER A 58 5.20 2.93 -16.26
N HIS A 59 5.02 2.48 -17.50
CA HIS A 59 5.08 1.06 -17.85
C HIS A 59 6.49 0.62 -18.29
N ASN A 60 7.51 1.46 -18.10
CA ASN A 60 8.86 1.20 -18.61
C ASN A 60 9.68 0.29 -17.68
N VAL A 61 9.17 -0.92 -17.44
CA VAL A 61 9.73 -1.91 -16.51
C VAL A 61 11.13 -2.35 -16.95
N THR A 62 11.35 -2.52 -18.25
CA THR A 62 12.67 -2.89 -18.81
C THR A 62 13.74 -1.87 -18.46
N HIS A 63 13.41 -0.58 -18.54
CA HIS A 63 14.35 0.48 -18.20
C HIS A 63 14.63 0.55 -16.69
N ALA A 64 13.60 0.39 -15.86
CA ALA A 64 13.80 0.26 -14.42
C ALA A 64 14.71 -0.93 -14.08
N LYS A 65 14.46 -2.07 -14.70
CA LYS A 65 15.27 -3.29 -14.54
C LYS A 65 16.74 -3.06 -14.90
N SER A 66 17.06 -2.43 -16.04
CA SER A 66 18.46 -2.18 -16.42
C SER A 66 19.19 -1.27 -15.43
N HIS A 67 18.51 -0.28 -14.86
CA HIS A 67 19.09 0.54 -13.78
C HIS A 67 19.38 -0.30 -12.52
N LEU A 68 18.48 -1.22 -12.15
CA LEU A 68 18.62 -2.07 -10.98
C LEU A 68 19.71 -3.13 -11.12
N GLU A 69 19.83 -3.77 -12.29
CA GLU A 69 20.91 -4.72 -12.58
C GLU A 69 22.28 -4.04 -12.50
N ARG A 70 22.39 -2.81 -13.03
CA ARG A 70 23.61 -2.02 -12.89
C ARG A 70 23.90 -1.65 -11.43
N SER A 71 22.88 -1.29 -10.64
CA SER A 71 23.03 -1.04 -9.20
C SER A 71 23.53 -2.27 -8.45
N GLN A 72 23.02 -3.46 -8.79
CA GLN A 72 23.44 -4.72 -8.16
C GLN A 72 24.93 -5.01 -8.40
N LEU A 73 25.40 -4.80 -9.63
CA LEU A 73 26.82 -4.95 -9.98
C LEU A 73 27.72 -4.01 -9.16
N LEU A 74 27.32 -2.74 -9.02
CA LEU A 74 28.07 -1.76 -8.22
C LEU A 74 28.06 -2.11 -6.72
N LEU A 75 26.92 -2.59 -6.21
CA LEU A 75 26.77 -2.97 -4.80
C LEU A 75 27.57 -4.24 -4.42
N HIS A 76 27.91 -5.10 -5.37
CA HIS A 76 28.82 -6.22 -5.10
C HIS A 76 30.20 -5.76 -4.62
N SER A 77 30.67 -4.62 -5.11
CA SER A 77 31.95 -4.03 -4.70
C SER A 77 31.89 -3.25 -3.39
N ILE A 78 30.71 -3.13 -2.75
CA ILE A 78 30.50 -2.31 -1.54
C ILE A 78 29.88 -3.16 -0.43
N PRO A 79 30.68 -3.78 0.45
CA PRO A 79 30.19 -4.67 1.49
C PRO A 79 29.19 -4.01 2.46
N SER A 80 29.45 -2.78 2.89
CA SER A 80 28.77 -2.08 3.99
C SER A 80 27.36 -1.53 3.68
N CYS A 81 26.86 -1.67 2.45
CA CYS A 81 25.58 -1.08 2.05
C CYS A 81 24.41 -2.08 2.07
N PHE A 82 24.10 -2.65 3.24
CA PHE A 82 23.04 -3.65 3.40
C PHE A 82 21.67 -3.16 2.89
N ASP A 83 21.18 -2.02 3.39
CA ASP A 83 19.85 -1.52 3.02
C ASP A 83 19.72 -1.22 1.52
N LEU A 84 20.79 -0.72 0.89
CA LEU A 84 20.80 -0.48 -0.56
C LEU A 84 20.76 -1.79 -1.35
N LYS A 85 21.46 -2.83 -0.89
CA LYS A 85 21.37 -4.18 -1.48
C LYS A 85 19.97 -4.73 -1.36
N CYS A 86 19.37 -4.66 -0.18
CA CYS A 86 18.02 -5.16 0.04
C CYS A 86 16.98 -4.41 -0.80
N ARG A 87 17.10 -3.08 -0.90
CA ARG A 87 16.23 -2.27 -1.77
C ARG A 87 16.39 -2.62 -3.25
N ALA A 88 17.62 -2.82 -3.73
CA ALA A 88 17.87 -3.27 -5.10
C ALA A 88 17.23 -4.64 -5.38
N TYR A 89 17.39 -5.60 -4.46
CA TYR A 89 16.79 -6.93 -4.56
C TYR A 89 15.26 -6.86 -4.60
N SER A 90 14.66 -6.07 -3.71
CA SER A 90 13.21 -5.86 -3.63
C SER A 90 12.63 -5.28 -4.93
N LEU A 91 13.22 -4.19 -5.43
CA LEU A 91 12.75 -3.55 -6.67
C LEU A 91 12.99 -4.44 -7.91
N LEU A 92 14.07 -5.22 -7.93
CA LEU A 92 14.36 -6.11 -9.05
C LEU A 92 13.43 -7.33 -9.04
N SER A 93 13.08 -7.85 -7.87
CA SER A 93 11.98 -8.82 -7.68
C SER A 93 10.66 -8.27 -8.25
N GLN A 94 10.30 -7.03 -7.94
CA GLN A 94 9.12 -6.37 -8.50
C GLN A 94 9.17 -6.26 -10.03
N CYS A 95 10.34 -5.94 -10.61
CA CYS A 95 10.50 -5.93 -12.07
C CYS A 95 10.24 -7.31 -12.67
N TYR A 96 10.78 -8.38 -12.06
CA TYR A 96 10.56 -9.75 -12.51
C TYR A 96 9.09 -10.17 -12.42
N HIS A 97 8.41 -9.79 -11.34
CA HIS A 97 6.97 -9.99 -11.18
C HIS A 97 6.18 -9.34 -12.32
N LEU A 98 6.44 -8.06 -12.60
CA LEU A 98 5.71 -7.29 -13.62
C LEU A 98 5.91 -7.79 -15.05
N VAL A 99 7.05 -8.45 -15.34
CA VAL A 99 7.31 -9.08 -16.64
C VAL A 99 6.93 -10.57 -16.66
N GLY A 100 6.32 -11.09 -15.59
CA GLY A 100 5.90 -12.49 -15.48
C GLY A 100 7.05 -13.50 -15.32
N ALA A 101 8.26 -13.05 -15.01
CA ALA A 101 9.44 -13.88 -14.84
C ALA A 101 9.54 -14.42 -13.39
N ILE A 102 8.64 -15.32 -13.02
CA ILE A 102 8.53 -15.84 -11.64
C ILE A 102 9.77 -16.63 -11.17
N PRO A 103 10.39 -17.51 -11.98
CA PRO A 103 11.58 -18.24 -11.50
C PRO A 103 12.76 -17.32 -11.15
N PRO A 104 13.14 -16.32 -11.97
CA PRO A 104 14.11 -15.30 -11.58
C PRO A 104 13.70 -14.50 -10.34
N GLN A 105 12.41 -14.17 -10.19
CA GLN A 105 11.89 -13.49 -9.00
C GLN A 105 12.16 -14.30 -7.72
N LYS A 106 11.82 -15.60 -7.70
CA LYS A 106 12.07 -16.45 -6.54
C LYS A 106 13.57 -16.60 -6.25
N GLN A 107 14.39 -16.76 -7.30
CA GLN A 107 15.84 -16.87 -7.13
C GLN A 107 16.44 -15.63 -6.46
N ILE A 108 16.00 -14.44 -6.88
CA ILE A 108 16.54 -13.19 -6.33
C ILE A 108 16.07 -12.96 -4.88
N LEU A 109 14.83 -13.32 -4.56
CA LEU A 109 14.29 -13.26 -3.20
C LEU A 109 15.01 -14.22 -2.24
N ASN A 110 15.27 -15.46 -2.68
CA ASN A 110 16.03 -16.42 -1.89
C ASN A 110 17.48 -15.95 -1.63
N LYS A 111 18.13 -15.34 -2.64
CA LYS A 111 19.45 -14.71 -2.44
C LYS A 111 19.39 -13.56 -1.43
N ALA A 112 18.34 -12.76 -1.46
CA ALA A 112 18.14 -11.66 -0.51
C ALA A 112 17.90 -12.18 0.92
N LEU A 113 17.13 -13.25 1.09
CA LEU A 113 16.95 -13.93 2.39
C LEU A 113 18.26 -14.51 2.93
N GLN A 114 19.08 -15.13 2.09
CA GLN A 114 20.42 -15.62 2.46
C GLN A 114 21.35 -14.48 2.89
N LEU A 115 21.29 -13.34 2.17
CA LEU A 115 22.04 -12.14 2.56
C LEU A 115 21.58 -11.62 3.93
N SER A 116 20.27 -11.52 4.16
CA SER A 116 19.72 -11.08 5.45
C SER A 116 20.10 -12.03 6.59
N ALA A 117 20.12 -13.34 6.36
CA ALA A 117 20.52 -14.33 7.36
C ALA A 117 21.99 -14.18 7.79
N SER A 118 22.86 -13.72 6.88
CA SER A 118 24.29 -13.48 7.17
C SER A 118 24.61 -12.07 7.70
N ALA A 119 23.65 -11.14 7.65
CA ALA A 119 23.84 -9.75 8.08
C ALA A 119 23.74 -9.53 9.60
N GLY A 120 23.40 -10.57 10.38
CA GLY A 120 23.28 -10.51 11.84
C GLY A 120 21.85 -10.27 12.33
N ASP A 121 21.72 -9.92 13.61
CA ASP A 121 20.43 -9.66 14.26
C ASP A 121 20.22 -8.16 14.46
N GLY A 122 19.10 -7.64 13.96
CA GLY A 122 18.79 -6.21 14.05
C GLY A 122 17.43 -5.89 13.44
N LEU A 123 16.79 -4.83 13.94
CA LEU A 123 15.44 -4.42 13.53
C LEU A 123 15.32 -4.26 12.00
N SER A 124 16.27 -3.55 11.36
CA SER A 124 16.25 -3.37 9.89
C SER A 124 16.33 -4.72 9.15
N VAL A 125 17.21 -5.63 9.60
CA VAL A 125 17.36 -6.95 9.00
C VAL A 125 16.05 -7.75 9.08
N LYS A 126 15.39 -7.74 10.25
CA LYS A 126 14.10 -8.42 10.44
C LYS A 126 12.99 -7.83 9.58
N LEU A 127 12.93 -6.50 9.43
CA LEU A 127 11.98 -5.84 8.54
C LEU A 127 12.19 -6.23 7.07
N TRP A 128 13.45 -6.32 6.61
CA TRP A 128 13.77 -6.80 5.27
C TRP A 128 13.43 -8.28 5.08
N ILE A 129 13.66 -9.13 6.08
CA ILE A 129 13.24 -10.54 6.03
C ILE A 129 11.72 -10.65 5.89
N CYS A 130 10.95 -9.83 6.61
CA CYS A 130 9.51 -9.77 6.46
C CYS A 130 9.11 -9.38 5.02
N ASN A 131 9.72 -8.33 4.47
CA ASN A 131 9.47 -7.91 3.08
C ASN A 131 9.75 -9.03 2.06
N PHE A 132 10.91 -9.68 2.14
CA PHE A 132 11.26 -10.73 1.18
C PHE A 132 10.37 -11.96 1.30
N ASN A 133 9.98 -12.36 2.51
CA ASN A 133 9.02 -13.44 2.70
C ASN A 133 7.63 -13.10 2.14
N SER A 134 7.17 -11.87 2.32
CA SER A 134 5.91 -11.40 1.71
C SER A 134 5.94 -11.46 0.18
N GLN A 135 7.02 -10.97 -0.45
CA GLN A 135 7.17 -11.05 -1.90
C GLN A 135 7.32 -12.48 -2.41
N LEU A 136 8.01 -13.33 -1.66
CA LEU A 136 8.20 -14.75 -2.00
C LEU A 136 6.89 -15.51 -1.93
N ALA A 137 6.09 -15.29 -0.88
CA ALA A 137 4.76 -15.86 -0.75
C ALA A 137 3.88 -15.50 -1.95
N ASN A 138 3.87 -14.23 -2.37
CA ASN A 138 3.14 -13.80 -3.56
C ASN A 138 3.62 -14.52 -4.84
N ALA A 139 4.93 -14.65 -5.04
CA ALA A 139 5.48 -15.40 -6.18
C ALA A 139 5.06 -16.88 -6.18
N LEU A 140 4.99 -17.50 -4.99
CA LEU A 140 4.59 -18.90 -4.83
C LEU A 140 3.07 -19.09 -5.05
N ILE A 141 2.24 -18.16 -4.59
CA ILE A 141 0.79 -18.15 -4.86
C ILE A 141 0.51 -18.13 -6.37
N ILE A 142 1.25 -17.33 -7.14
CA ILE A 142 1.09 -17.24 -8.60
C ILE A 142 1.36 -18.58 -9.30
N GLU A 143 2.28 -19.39 -8.77
CA GLU A 143 2.56 -20.74 -9.28
C GLU A 143 1.64 -21.82 -8.70
N GLY A 144 0.71 -21.46 -7.81
CA GLY A 144 -0.17 -22.40 -7.11
C GLY A 144 0.52 -23.18 -5.99
N ASP A 145 1.72 -22.79 -5.57
CA ASP A 145 2.47 -23.41 -4.48
C ASP A 145 2.06 -22.81 -3.13
N TYR A 146 0.82 -23.11 -2.71
CA TYR A 146 0.21 -22.54 -1.51
C TYR A 146 0.93 -22.97 -0.22
N GLN A 147 1.45 -24.20 -0.16
CA GLN A 147 2.10 -24.71 1.04
C GLN A 147 3.43 -24.01 1.32
N ASN A 148 4.25 -23.80 0.29
CA ASN A 148 5.49 -23.03 0.45
C ASN A 148 5.18 -21.54 0.64
N SER A 149 4.09 -21.03 0.07
CA SER A 149 3.62 -19.66 0.35
C SER A 149 3.30 -19.47 1.83
N ILE A 150 2.49 -20.35 2.43
CA ILE A 150 2.17 -20.33 3.86
C ILE A 150 3.45 -20.43 4.69
N SER A 151 4.38 -21.32 4.31
CA SER A 151 5.67 -21.47 5.00
C SER A 151 6.49 -20.17 4.99
N ALA A 152 6.54 -19.47 3.86
CA ALA A 152 7.20 -18.17 3.76
C ALA A 152 6.50 -17.10 4.61
N LEU A 153 5.16 -17.05 4.60
CA LEU A 153 4.38 -16.13 5.43
C LEU A 153 4.58 -16.39 6.93
N GLU A 154 4.67 -17.66 7.35
CA GLU A 154 4.98 -18.04 8.73
C GLU A 154 6.38 -17.58 9.15
N CYS A 155 7.39 -17.69 8.28
CA CYS A 155 8.71 -17.12 8.53
C CYS A 155 8.63 -15.59 8.74
N GLY A 156 7.82 -14.89 7.95
CA GLY A 156 7.56 -13.46 8.12
C GLY A 156 6.86 -13.13 9.45
N TYR A 157 5.83 -13.91 9.81
CA TYR A 157 5.10 -13.79 11.07
C TYR A 157 6.02 -13.94 12.28
N ILE A 158 6.86 -14.99 12.30
CA ILE A 158 7.83 -15.23 13.36
C ILE A 158 8.83 -14.06 13.47
N CYS A 159 9.30 -13.54 12.34
CA CYS A 159 10.20 -12.38 12.35
C CYS A 159 9.53 -11.12 12.92
N ALA A 160 8.26 -10.87 12.57
CA ALA A 160 7.48 -9.77 13.12
C ALA A 160 7.23 -9.91 14.63
N ALA A 161 7.03 -11.14 15.11
CA ALA A 161 6.90 -11.45 16.53
C ALA A 161 8.20 -11.21 17.31
N GLN A 162 9.35 -11.56 16.74
CA GLN A 162 10.67 -11.34 17.35
C GLN A 162 11.00 -9.86 17.58
N ILE A 163 10.44 -8.96 16.76
CA ILE A 163 10.60 -7.51 16.92
C ILE A 163 9.41 -6.84 17.62
N SER A 164 8.50 -7.63 18.20
CA SER A 164 7.31 -7.15 18.92
C SER A 164 6.47 -6.14 18.13
N TYR A 165 6.27 -6.41 16.84
CA TYR A 165 5.51 -5.55 15.93
C TYR A 165 4.14 -6.19 15.58
N PRO A 166 3.08 -5.95 16.38
CA PRO A 166 1.81 -6.66 16.24
C PRO A 166 1.03 -6.29 14.96
N GLU A 167 1.16 -5.07 14.44
CA GLU A 167 0.56 -4.68 13.15
C GLU A 167 1.16 -5.47 11.99
N LEU A 168 2.48 -5.69 12.02
CA LEU A 168 3.16 -6.50 11.03
C LEU A 168 2.85 -8.00 11.19
N GLN A 169 2.68 -8.48 12.43
CA GLN A 169 2.13 -9.83 12.66
C GLN A 169 0.73 -9.98 12.06
N MET A 170 -0.12 -8.95 12.20
CA MET A 170 -1.47 -8.95 11.65
C MET A 170 -1.47 -9.03 10.12
N PHE A 171 -0.54 -8.33 9.46
CA PHE A 171 -0.33 -8.45 8.01
C PHE A 171 -0.05 -9.89 7.59
N PHE A 172 0.86 -10.60 8.29
CA PHE A 172 1.14 -12.00 7.97
C PHE A 172 0.00 -12.93 8.33
N ALA A 173 -0.64 -12.76 9.49
CA ALA A 173 -1.78 -13.57 9.92
C ALA A 173 -2.95 -13.50 8.92
N THR A 174 -3.31 -12.28 8.49
CA THR A 174 -4.35 -12.07 7.47
C THR A 174 -3.93 -12.61 6.10
N SER A 175 -2.66 -12.52 5.73
CA SER A 175 -2.14 -13.13 4.49
C SER A 175 -2.21 -14.65 4.52
N ILE A 176 -1.91 -15.29 5.66
CA ILE A 176 -2.02 -16.74 5.86
C ILE A 176 -3.50 -17.16 5.75
N LEU A 177 -4.40 -16.43 6.42
CA LEU A 177 -5.84 -16.66 6.31
C LEU A 177 -6.31 -16.54 4.85
N HIS A 178 -5.86 -15.53 4.11
CA HIS A 178 -6.20 -15.38 2.69
C HIS A 178 -5.77 -16.60 1.87
N VAL A 179 -4.55 -17.12 2.04
CA VAL A 179 -4.10 -18.31 1.30
C VAL A 179 -4.95 -19.54 1.67
N HIS A 180 -5.23 -19.75 2.96
CA HIS A 180 -6.12 -20.84 3.40
C HIS A 180 -7.53 -20.70 2.83
N LEU A 181 -8.07 -19.48 2.72
CA LEU A 181 -9.37 -19.23 2.12
C LEU A 181 -9.37 -19.46 0.60
N MET A 182 -8.28 -19.17 -0.10
CA MET A 182 -8.16 -19.45 -1.53
C MET A 182 -8.18 -20.95 -1.83
N GLN A 183 -7.37 -21.71 -1.08
CA GLN A 183 -7.18 -23.14 -1.31
C GLN A 183 -8.33 -23.98 -0.70
N TRP A 184 -8.73 -23.65 0.53
CA TRP A 184 -9.74 -24.35 1.33
C TRP A 184 -9.56 -25.88 1.37
N ASP A 185 -8.35 -26.33 1.70
CA ASP A 185 -8.06 -27.76 1.79
C ASP A 185 -8.55 -28.38 3.12
N ASP A 186 -8.40 -27.66 4.23
CA ASP A 186 -8.75 -28.13 5.57
C ASP A 186 -9.45 -27.03 6.36
N GLU A 187 -10.71 -27.29 6.74
CA GLU A 187 -11.55 -26.37 7.51
C GLU A 187 -10.93 -26.02 8.87
N ASN A 188 -10.23 -26.96 9.51
CA ASN A 188 -9.57 -26.71 10.80
C ASN A 188 -8.41 -25.73 10.65
N LEU A 189 -7.66 -25.81 9.54
CA LEU A 189 -6.56 -24.87 9.28
C LEU A 189 -7.10 -23.46 9.01
N VAL A 190 -8.21 -23.36 8.28
CA VAL A 190 -8.89 -22.07 8.07
C VAL A 190 -9.37 -21.49 9.40
N GLU A 191 -10.04 -22.29 10.24
CA GLU A 191 -10.54 -21.84 11.55
C GLU A 191 -9.38 -21.42 12.48
N GLN A 192 -8.27 -22.17 12.50
CA GLN A 192 -7.06 -21.78 13.24
C GLN A 192 -6.49 -20.45 12.75
N ALA A 193 -6.47 -20.21 11.44
CA ALA A 193 -6.00 -18.95 10.86
C ALA A 193 -6.93 -17.78 11.22
N VAL A 194 -8.24 -17.98 11.25
CA VAL A 194 -9.23 -16.99 11.73
C VAL A 194 -8.97 -16.66 13.20
N ASN A 195 -8.88 -17.68 14.07
CA ASN A 195 -8.63 -17.49 15.49
C ASN A 195 -7.29 -16.78 15.76
N ARG A 196 -6.26 -17.04 14.96
CA ARG A 196 -4.99 -16.33 15.04
C ARG A 196 -5.15 -14.85 14.68
N CYS A 197 -5.90 -14.51 13.65
CA CYS A 197 -6.18 -13.13 13.29
C CYS A 197 -6.88 -12.38 14.44
N ASP A 198 -7.87 -13.01 15.08
CA ASP A 198 -8.56 -12.43 16.24
C ASP A 198 -7.59 -12.17 17.40
N GLN A 199 -6.76 -13.15 17.76
CA GLN A 199 -5.76 -13.01 18.83
C GLN A 199 -4.76 -11.88 18.57
N VAL A 200 -4.23 -11.80 17.35
CA VAL A 200 -3.26 -10.76 16.98
C VAL A 200 -3.95 -9.39 16.96
N TRP A 201 -5.16 -9.29 16.43
CA TRP A 201 -5.93 -8.04 16.42
C TRP A 201 -6.19 -7.53 17.84
N GLU A 202 -6.53 -8.44 18.76
CA GLU A 202 -6.74 -8.12 20.17
C GLU A 202 -5.45 -7.67 20.89
N SER A 203 -4.28 -8.09 20.42
CA SER A 203 -2.99 -7.65 20.96
C SER A 203 -2.60 -6.21 20.57
N ILE A 204 -3.15 -5.68 19.48
CA ILE A 204 -2.85 -4.31 19.02
C ILE A 204 -3.55 -3.31 19.95
N GLU A 205 -2.85 -2.26 20.40
CA GLU A 205 -3.44 -1.19 21.21
C GLU A 205 -4.62 -0.51 20.51
N SER A 206 -5.68 -0.19 21.26
CA SER A 206 -6.90 0.43 20.71
C SER A 206 -6.65 1.73 19.93
N ASN A 207 -5.68 2.53 20.36
CA ASN A 207 -5.28 3.76 19.67
C ASN A 207 -4.60 3.47 18.31
N LYS A 208 -3.83 2.39 18.22
CA LYS A 208 -3.11 1.97 17.01
C LYS A 208 -4.03 1.27 16.01
N ARG A 209 -5.04 0.51 16.48
CA ARG A 209 -6.06 -0.10 15.59
C ARG A 209 -6.76 0.93 14.71
N ARG A 210 -7.06 2.11 15.25
CA ARG A 210 -7.68 3.23 14.50
C ARG A 210 -6.78 3.78 13.38
N GLN A 211 -5.47 3.57 13.50
CA GLN A 211 -4.48 4.03 12.52
C GLN A 211 -4.22 2.97 11.44
N CYS A 212 -4.63 1.72 11.68
CA CYS A 212 -4.42 0.58 10.78
C CYS A 212 -5.68 0.27 9.97
N LEU A 213 -6.27 1.27 9.31
CA LEU A 213 -7.52 1.10 8.57
C LEU A 213 -7.42 0.04 7.47
N GLY A 214 -6.30 -0.03 6.74
CA GLY A 214 -6.09 -1.05 5.72
C GLY A 214 -6.17 -2.47 6.27
N LEU A 215 -5.48 -2.73 7.40
CA LEU A 215 -5.54 -4.02 8.09
C LEU A 215 -6.94 -4.33 8.63
N LEU A 216 -7.66 -3.34 9.16
CA LEU A 216 -9.06 -3.52 9.59
C LEU A 216 -9.92 -3.99 8.41
N PHE A 217 -9.90 -3.24 7.30
CA PHE A 217 -10.70 -3.56 6.12
C PHE A 217 -10.37 -4.96 5.60
N TYR A 218 -9.09 -5.25 5.42
CA TYR A 218 -8.64 -6.54 4.91
C TYR A 218 -9.04 -7.69 5.83
N ASN A 219 -8.80 -7.56 7.15
CA ASN A 219 -9.17 -8.57 8.13
C ASN A 219 -10.68 -8.86 8.14
N GLU A 220 -11.50 -7.83 8.27
CA GLU A 220 -12.94 -7.98 8.37
C GLU A 220 -13.57 -8.52 7.07
N LEU A 221 -13.02 -8.17 5.90
CA LEU A 221 -13.43 -8.77 4.63
C LEU A 221 -13.13 -10.28 4.57
N LEU A 222 -11.95 -10.72 5.00
CA LEU A 222 -11.62 -12.14 5.07
C LEU A 222 -12.54 -12.88 6.05
N HIS A 223 -12.89 -12.26 7.17
CA HIS A 223 -13.85 -12.83 8.13
C HIS A 223 -15.25 -12.98 7.52
N ILE A 224 -15.77 -11.95 6.84
CA ILE A 224 -17.05 -12.05 6.13
C ILE A 224 -17.01 -13.21 5.13
N PHE A 225 -15.92 -13.32 4.39
CA PHE A 225 -15.72 -14.36 3.39
C PHE A 225 -15.77 -15.76 3.99
N TYR A 226 -15.02 -15.97 5.07
CA TYR A 226 -15.05 -17.21 5.85
C TYR A 226 -16.47 -17.52 6.32
N ARG A 227 -17.15 -16.55 6.94
CA ARG A 227 -18.49 -16.72 7.50
C ARG A 227 -19.54 -17.03 6.46
N PHE A 228 -19.49 -16.40 5.28
CA PHE A 228 -20.36 -16.75 4.17
C PHE A 228 -20.12 -18.17 3.69
N ARG A 229 -18.86 -18.60 3.62
CA ARG A 229 -18.51 -19.94 3.13
C ARG A 229 -18.95 -21.06 4.07
N VAL A 230 -18.93 -20.83 5.39
CA VAL A 230 -19.50 -21.76 6.38
C VAL A 230 -20.99 -21.51 6.68
N CYS A 231 -21.66 -20.66 5.90
CA CYS A 231 -23.07 -20.29 6.06
C CYS A 231 -23.44 -19.67 7.43
N ASP A 232 -22.49 -19.06 8.13
CA ASP A 232 -22.68 -18.39 9.42
C ASP A 232 -23.06 -16.91 9.25
N TYR A 233 -24.26 -16.69 8.70
CA TYR A 233 -24.80 -15.35 8.47
C TYR A 233 -25.02 -14.55 9.77
N LYS A 234 -25.17 -15.23 10.91
CA LYS A 234 -25.37 -14.55 12.19
C LYS A 234 -24.11 -13.80 12.60
N ASN A 235 -22.95 -14.44 12.53
CA ASN A 235 -21.69 -13.81 12.89
C ASN A 235 -21.14 -12.92 11.76
N ALA A 236 -21.47 -13.21 10.49
CA ALA A 236 -21.15 -12.33 9.37
C ALA A 236 -21.73 -10.90 9.56
N ALA A 237 -22.92 -10.78 10.17
CA ALA A 237 -23.57 -9.50 10.44
C ALA A 237 -22.66 -8.50 11.16
N GLN A 238 -21.97 -8.97 12.19
CA GLN A 238 -21.12 -8.13 13.03
C GLN A 238 -19.94 -7.56 12.23
N HIS A 239 -19.35 -8.37 11.35
CA HIS A 239 -18.24 -7.95 10.50
C HIS A 239 -18.70 -6.96 9.41
N VAL A 240 -19.87 -7.20 8.80
CA VAL A 240 -20.48 -6.26 7.83
C VAL A 240 -20.77 -4.91 8.48
N ASP A 241 -21.37 -4.90 9.67
CA ASP A 241 -21.70 -3.67 10.40
C ASP A 241 -20.43 -2.89 10.81
N LYS A 242 -19.37 -3.60 11.24
CA LYS A 242 -18.06 -2.99 11.54
C LYS A 242 -17.45 -2.33 10.31
N LEU A 243 -17.47 -3.00 9.16
CA LEU A 243 -16.96 -2.44 7.90
C LEU A 243 -17.73 -1.20 7.47
N ASP A 244 -19.05 -1.26 7.48
CA ASP A 244 -19.90 -0.13 7.09
C ASP A 244 -19.70 1.08 8.01
N ALA A 245 -19.58 0.85 9.32
CA ALA A 245 -19.26 1.89 10.29
C ALA A 245 -17.86 2.49 10.04
N ALA A 246 -16.86 1.67 9.70
CA ALA A 246 -15.51 2.13 9.39
C ALA A 246 -15.46 3.00 8.13
N VAL A 247 -16.14 2.58 7.05
CA VAL A 247 -16.26 3.38 5.81
C VAL A 247 -16.90 4.73 6.10
N LYS A 248 -18.03 4.74 6.84
CA LYS A 248 -18.73 5.99 7.18
C LYS A 248 -17.88 6.93 8.02
N ALA A 249 -17.17 6.40 9.02
CA ALA A 249 -16.30 7.20 9.88
C ALA A 249 -15.13 7.82 9.10
N ASP A 250 -14.50 7.05 8.22
CA ASP A 250 -13.37 7.49 7.41
C ASP A 250 -13.80 8.48 6.31
N MET A 251 -14.96 8.27 5.67
CA MET A 251 -15.56 9.25 4.76
C MET A 251 -15.86 10.58 5.46
N GLN A 252 -16.41 10.54 6.67
CA GLN A 252 -16.68 11.73 7.46
C GLN A 252 -15.40 12.46 7.84
N GLN A 253 -14.37 11.74 8.28
CA GLN A 253 -13.06 12.30 8.60
C GLN A 253 -12.42 12.95 7.36
N THR A 254 -12.49 12.30 6.21
CA THR A 254 -11.96 12.81 4.94
C THR A 254 -12.66 14.12 4.54
N ARG A 255 -13.99 14.20 4.69
CA ARG A 255 -14.76 15.44 4.44
C ARG A 255 -14.35 16.56 5.38
N GLU A 256 -14.23 16.30 6.68
CA GLU A 256 -13.78 17.29 7.67
C GLU A 256 -12.37 17.83 7.33
N ILE A 257 -11.45 16.96 6.93
CA ILE A 257 -10.09 17.35 6.51
C ILE A 257 -10.15 18.23 5.26
N GLN A 258 -10.99 17.88 4.28
CA GLN A 258 -11.15 18.66 3.06
C GLN A 258 -11.75 20.04 3.34
N GLU A 259 -12.75 20.14 4.21
CA GLU A 259 -13.36 21.40 4.63
C GLU A 259 -12.37 22.31 5.34
N LEU A 260 -11.59 21.78 6.30
CA LEU A 260 -10.54 22.52 6.99
C LEU A 260 -9.44 23.00 6.03
N THR A 261 -9.07 22.16 5.05
CA THR A 261 -8.08 22.51 4.03
C THR A 261 -8.58 23.63 3.12
N ASN A 262 -9.85 23.57 2.71
CA ASN A 262 -10.49 24.61 1.90
C ASN A 262 -10.58 25.94 2.68
N GLU A 263 -10.95 25.89 3.96
CA GLU A 263 -10.99 27.08 4.83
C GLU A 263 -9.59 27.71 4.99
N LEU A 264 -8.57 26.88 5.22
CA LEU A 264 -7.19 27.34 5.33
C LEU A 264 -6.69 27.99 4.02
N ASN A 265 -7.03 27.41 2.87
CA ASN A 265 -6.68 27.97 1.56
C ASN A 265 -7.35 29.34 1.31
N SER A 266 -8.64 29.46 1.63
CA SER A 266 -9.37 30.74 1.55
C SER A 266 -8.77 31.81 2.48
N LEU A 267 -8.36 31.40 3.68
CA LEU A 267 -7.73 32.29 4.64
C LEU A 267 -6.32 32.73 4.20
N ASN A 268 -5.54 31.83 3.61
CA ASN A 268 -4.24 32.16 3.00
C ASN A 268 -4.38 33.17 1.84
N GLN A 269 -5.41 33.02 1.01
CA GLN A 269 -5.73 33.98 -0.07
C GLN A 269 -6.20 35.34 0.49
N SER A 270 -6.82 35.34 1.67
CA SER A 270 -7.20 36.59 2.34
C SER A 270 -5.96 37.30 2.89
N LEU A 271 -5.08 36.58 3.58
CA LEU A 271 -3.82 37.09 4.15
C LEU A 271 -2.83 37.62 3.10
N SER A 272 -2.91 37.17 1.85
CA SER A 272 -2.06 37.64 0.76
C SER A 272 -2.48 39.01 0.20
N ARG A 273 -3.65 39.54 0.57
CA ARG A 273 -4.09 40.88 0.16
C ARG A 273 -3.24 41.96 0.82
N SER A 274 -2.79 42.93 0.01
CA SER A 274 -1.97 44.07 0.45
C SER A 274 -2.72 45.08 1.31
N ASP A 275 -4.05 45.14 1.18
CA ASP A 275 -4.87 46.24 1.70
C ASP A 275 -5.46 45.95 3.10
N LEU A 276 -4.94 44.94 3.79
CA LEU A 276 -5.43 44.52 5.10
C LEU A 276 -4.89 45.41 6.23
N HIS A 277 -5.80 45.91 7.07
CA HIS A 277 -5.45 46.62 8.29
C HIS A 277 -4.73 45.68 9.29
N TYR A 278 -3.76 46.21 10.05
CA TYR A 278 -2.90 45.42 10.93
C TYR A 278 -3.67 44.52 11.93
N ARG A 279 -4.77 45.02 12.52
CA ARG A 279 -5.62 44.25 13.43
C ARG A 279 -6.29 43.05 12.76
N ASP A 280 -6.79 43.23 11.54
CA ASP A 280 -7.47 42.17 10.78
C ASP A 280 -6.45 41.11 10.34
N ARG A 281 -5.24 41.54 9.98
CA ARG A 281 -4.13 40.64 9.66
C ARG A 281 -3.72 39.78 10.86
N SER A 282 -3.66 40.36 12.06
CA SER A 282 -3.36 39.63 13.30
C SER A 282 -4.45 38.60 13.62
N ALA A 283 -5.72 38.97 13.55
CA ALA A 283 -6.84 38.07 13.82
C ALA A 283 -6.92 36.91 12.82
N LEU A 284 -6.67 37.18 11.53
CA LEU A 284 -6.60 36.15 10.50
C LEU A 284 -5.41 35.19 10.72
N SER A 285 -4.25 35.71 11.11
CA SER A 285 -3.08 34.88 11.42
C SER A 285 -3.31 33.96 12.62
N GLU A 286 -4.03 34.43 13.64
CA GLU A 286 -4.39 33.60 14.79
C GLU A 286 -5.36 32.48 14.39
N LYS A 287 -6.38 32.81 13.60
CA LYS A 287 -7.30 31.82 13.03
C LYS A 287 -6.58 30.80 12.13
N GLN A 288 -5.57 31.23 11.38
CA GLN A 288 -4.71 30.35 10.59
C GLN A 288 -4.00 29.31 11.47
N ALA A 289 -3.40 29.75 12.58
CA ALA A 289 -2.69 28.87 13.50
C ALA A 289 -3.63 27.84 14.14
N GLN A 290 -4.83 28.27 14.56
CA GLN A 290 -5.87 27.40 15.11
C GLN A 290 -6.34 26.34 14.09
N LEU A 291 -6.58 26.74 12.84
CA LEU A 291 -6.97 25.81 11.77
C LEU A 291 -5.84 24.84 11.43
N GLN A 292 -4.59 25.30 11.40
CA GLN A 292 -3.42 24.43 11.21
C GLN A 292 -3.25 23.43 12.35
N GLU A 293 -3.49 23.82 13.59
CA GLU A 293 -3.45 22.91 14.74
C GLU A 293 -4.58 21.88 14.70
N ARG A 294 -5.80 22.32 14.37
CA ARG A 294 -6.95 21.42 14.20
C ARG A 294 -6.73 20.44 13.05
N LEU A 295 -6.17 20.90 11.93
CA LEU A 295 -5.78 20.03 10.82
C LEU A 295 -4.68 19.07 11.27
N ARG A 296 -3.61 19.54 11.93
CA ARG A 296 -2.53 18.68 12.45
C ARG A 296 -3.03 17.60 13.40
N SER A 297 -3.96 17.92 14.29
CA SER A 297 -4.52 16.93 15.23
C SER A 297 -5.37 15.87 14.53
N LYS A 298 -6.09 16.24 13.45
CA LYS A 298 -6.90 15.33 12.62
C LYS A 298 -6.09 14.52 11.61
N THR A 299 -5.01 15.11 11.09
CA THR A 299 -4.06 14.50 10.14
C THR A 299 -2.89 13.83 10.87
N ARG A 300 -2.90 13.71 12.21
CA ARG A 300 -1.91 12.96 13.00
C ARG A 300 -2.09 11.45 12.80
N VAL A 301 -2.10 11.03 11.54
CA VAL A 301 -1.88 9.67 11.07
C VAL A 301 -0.38 9.61 10.76
N ASN A 302 0.34 8.79 11.53
CA ASN A 302 1.76 8.47 11.48
C ASN A 302 2.75 9.45 12.16
N PRO A 303 3.02 9.25 13.48
CA PRO A 303 4.29 9.58 14.10
C PRO A 303 5.27 8.38 14.19
N THR A 304 4.88 7.16 13.77
CA THR A 304 5.61 5.91 14.08
C THR A 304 6.43 5.33 12.92
N GLY A 305 6.99 6.18 12.06
CA GLY A 305 7.95 5.74 11.03
C GLY A 305 9.09 6.72 10.73
N GLN A 306 9.14 7.87 11.41
CA GLN A 306 10.24 8.81 11.27
C GLN A 306 11.27 8.53 12.36
N HIS A 307 12.55 8.49 11.95
CA HIS A 307 13.72 8.01 12.70
C HIS A 307 13.76 6.47 12.71
N TYR A 308 14.40 5.78 11.75
CA TYR A 308 15.85 5.48 11.80
C TYR A 308 16.48 5.03 10.45
N LEU A 309 15.93 5.39 9.28
CA LEU A 309 16.62 5.15 7.99
C LEU A 309 16.69 6.44 7.15
N GLU A 310 17.83 7.13 7.33
CA GLU A 310 18.41 8.27 6.59
C GLU A 310 17.60 9.58 6.41
N PRO A 311 18.29 10.75 6.41
CA PRO A 311 17.67 12.07 6.34
C PRO A 311 17.31 12.48 4.90
N ALA A 312 16.14 13.09 4.75
CA ALA A 312 15.76 14.23 3.88
C ALA A 312 16.13 14.29 2.37
N TYR A 313 16.94 13.40 1.80
CA TYR A 313 17.44 13.51 0.41
C TYR A 313 16.95 12.42 -0.54
N PHE A 314 16.17 11.46 -0.04
CA PHE A 314 15.49 10.48 -0.90
C PHE A 314 14.00 10.63 -0.70
N GLY A 315 13.38 11.28 -1.69
CA GLY A 315 11.95 11.54 -1.71
C GLY A 315 11.13 10.26 -1.65
N ASN A 316 10.85 9.80 -0.44
CA ASN A 316 9.50 9.40 -0.10
C ASN A 316 8.67 10.69 -0.07
N VAL A 317 8.46 11.27 -1.25
CA VAL A 317 7.39 12.23 -1.45
C VAL A 317 6.13 11.44 -1.12
N ARG A 318 5.61 11.69 0.09
CA ARG A 318 4.21 11.47 0.44
C ARG A 318 3.40 11.89 -0.78
N ARG A 319 2.94 10.92 -1.59
CA ARG A 319 1.76 11.18 -2.40
C ARG A 319 0.66 11.56 -1.41
N THR A 320 -0.21 12.44 -1.86
CA THR A 320 -1.47 12.82 -1.21
C THR A 320 -1.95 11.70 -0.30
N LEU A 321 -1.90 11.96 1.01
CA LEU A 321 -2.19 11.06 2.12
C LEU A 321 -3.62 10.47 2.06
N ASP A 322 -4.41 10.83 1.05
CA ASP A 322 -5.87 10.70 1.05
C ASP A 322 -6.41 9.39 0.50
N ASP A 323 -5.68 8.66 -0.36
CA ASP A 323 -6.25 7.51 -1.11
C ASP A 323 -5.64 6.13 -0.80
N LYS A 324 -4.65 6.03 0.09
CA LYS A 324 -3.92 4.77 0.33
C LYS A 324 -4.27 4.12 1.66
N LEU A 325 -4.59 2.83 1.59
CA LEU A 325 -4.76 1.95 2.76
C LEU A 325 -3.52 1.07 2.91
N GLU A 326 -2.66 1.43 3.85
CA GLU A 326 -1.43 0.69 4.15
C GLU A 326 -1.77 -0.59 4.95
N LEU A 327 -1.23 -1.74 4.52
CA LEU A 327 -1.32 -3.00 5.25
C LEU A 327 -0.09 -3.30 6.11
N ALA A 328 1.06 -2.76 5.72
CA ALA A 328 2.33 -3.02 6.40
C ALA A 328 3.26 -1.81 6.28
N PRO A 329 4.11 -1.57 7.29
CA PRO A 329 5.10 -0.50 7.23
C PRO A 329 6.18 -0.77 6.18
N SER A 330 6.93 0.28 5.83
CA SER A 330 8.20 0.17 5.09
C SER A 330 9.14 -0.85 5.77
N PRO A 331 9.85 -1.70 5.00
CA PRO A 331 10.01 -1.67 3.54
C PRO A 331 9.02 -2.54 2.77
N ILE A 332 8.01 -3.12 3.43
CA ILE A 332 6.97 -3.90 2.74
C ILE A 332 6.10 -2.96 1.91
N ASP A 333 5.79 -1.79 2.46
CA ASP A 333 4.95 -0.77 1.84
C ASP A 333 3.72 -1.42 1.19
N GLY A 334 3.04 -2.27 1.98
CA GLY A 334 1.95 -3.14 1.52
C GLY A 334 0.75 -2.32 1.09
N GLU A 335 0.81 -1.75 -0.10
CA GLU A 335 -0.30 -1.05 -0.74
C GLU A 335 -1.33 -2.11 -1.14
N TRP A 336 -2.50 -2.05 -0.51
CA TRP A 336 -3.64 -2.85 -0.92
C TRP A 336 -4.38 -2.16 -2.07
N LEU A 337 -5.68 -2.44 -2.19
CA LEU A 337 -6.57 -1.76 -3.12
C LEU A 337 -6.68 -0.26 -2.77
N PRO A 338 -6.89 0.59 -3.78
CA PRO A 338 -7.26 1.99 -3.57
C PRO A 338 -8.46 2.09 -2.64
N LYS A 339 -8.49 3.14 -1.81
CA LYS A 339 -9.56 3.37 -0.82
C LYS A 339 -10.97 3.28 -1.41
N SER A 340 -11.19 3.88 -2.59
CA SER A 340 -12.46 3.81 -3.32
C SER A 340 -12.85 2.40 -3.77
N ALA A 341 -11.89 1.57 -4.18
CA ALA A 341 -12.14 0.17 -4.52
C ALA A 341 -12.55 -0.65 -3.28
N VAL A 342 -11.92 -0.39 -2.12
CA VAL A 342 -12.30 -1.01 -0.85
C VAL A 342 -13.71 -0.64 -0.44
N TYR A 343 -14.08 0.64 -0.58
CA TYR A 343 -15.43 1.10 -0.27
C TYR A 343 -16.49 0.44 -1.17
N ALA A 344 -16.21 0.30 -2.46
CA ALA A 344 -17.08 -0.42 -3.37
C ALA A 344 -17.21 -1.91 -2.99
N LEU A 345 -16.13 -2.56 -2.53
CA LEU A 345 -16.18 -3.92 -2.01
C LEU A 345 -17.03 -4.03 -0.73
N VAL A 346 -16.95 -3.05 0.17
CA VAL A 346 -17.80 -3.01 1.38
C VAL A 346 -19.27 -2.88 1.00
N ASP A 347 -19.61 -1.98 0.06
CA ASP A 347 -20.98 -1.87 -0.46
C ASP A 347 -21.47 -3.19 -1.06
N LEU A 348 -20.60 -3.91 -1.79
CA LEU A 348 -20.92 -5.24 -2.32
C LEU A 348 -21.16 -6.26 -1.21
N MET A 349 -20.35 -6.29 -0.15
CA MET A 349 -20.55 -7.20 0.99
C MET A 349 -21.89 -6.94 1.70
N VAL A 350 -22.26 -5.66 1.87
CA VAL A 350 -23.57 -5.28 2.42
C VAL A 350 -24.72 -5.80 1.53
N VAL A 351 -24.56 -5.73 0.21
CA VAL A 351 -25.57 -6.24 -0.74
C VAL A 351 -25.69 -7.76 -0.67
N ILE A 352 -24.57 -8.48 -0.71
CA ILE A 352 -24.54 -9.95 -0.61
C ILE A 352 -25.21 -10.40 0.70
N PHE A 353 -24.93 -9.71 1.80
CA PHE A 353 -25.56 -9.99 3.08
C PHE A 353 -27.05 -9.65 3.15
N GLY A 354 -27.46 -8.53 2.55
CA GLY A 354 -28.80 -7.97 2.64
C GLY A 354 -29.82 -8.62 1.70
N ARG A 355 -29.39 -9.15 0.56
CA ARG A 355 -30.27 -9.71 -0.47
C ARG A 355 -31.07 -10.92 0.02
N PRO A 356 -30.48 -11.94 0.69
CA PRO A 356 -31.24 -13.06 1.24
C PRO A 356 -32.27 -12.65 2.32
N LYS A 357 -32.08 -11.48 2.94
CA LYS A 357 -32.98 -10.93 3.96
C LYS A 357 -34.13 -10.10 3.38
N GLY A 358 -34.22 -9.96 2.06
CA GLY A 358 -35.24 -9.15 1.40
C GLY A 358 -35.02 -7.63 1.50
N LEU A 359 -33.81 -7.18 1.84
CA LEU A 359 -33.48 -5.75 2.00
C LEU A 359 -33.21 -5.05 0.65
N PHE A 360 -34.06 -5.29 -0.35
CA PHE A 360 -33.81 -4.90 -1.75
C PHE A 360 -33.65 -3.39 -1.96
N LYS A 361 -34.42 -2.57 -1.23
CA LYS A 361 -34.34 -1.11 -1.35
C LYS A 361 -32.99 -0.57 -0.89
N GLU A 362 -32.43 -1.12 0.18
CA GLU A 362 -31.12 -0.73 0.68
C GLU A 362 -30.01 -1.29 -0.23
N CYS A 363 -30.14 -2.54 -0.67
CA CYS A 363 -29.22 -3.14 -1.63
C CYS A 363 -29.13 -2.30 -2.93
N GLY A 364 -30.26 -1.82 -3.45
CA GLY A 364 -30.30 -0.97 -4.64
C GLY A 364 -29.51 0.33 -4.46
N LYS A 365 -29.63 0.99 -3.29
CA LYS A 365 -28.83 2.19 -2.97
C LYS A 365 -27.34 1.89 -2.90
N ARG A 366 -26.98 0.76 -2.29
CA ARG A 366 -25.58 0.33 -2.15
C ARG A 366 -24.93 0.00 -3.49
N ILE A 367 -25.65 -0.66 -4.38
CA ILE A 367 -25.20 -0.90 -5.76
C ILE A 367 -24.94 0.43 -6.47
N GLN A 368 -25.87 1.39 -6.37
CA GLN A 368 -25.69 2.72 -6.98
C GLN A 368 -24.47 3.46 -6.43
N SER A 369 -24.28 3.42 -5.10
CA SER A 369 -23.10 3.99 -4.42
C SER A 369 -21.79 3.37 -4.94
N GLY A 370 -21.68 2.04 -4.94
CA GLY A 370 -20.49 1.35 -5.45
C GLY A 370 -20.21 1.64 -6.92
N MET A 371 -21.25 1.69 -7.77
CA MET A 371 -21.12 2.04 -9.18
C MET A 371 -20.64 3.47 -9.39
N GLN A 372 -21.11 4.42 -8.58
CA GLN A 372 -20.66 5.80 -8.62
C GLN A 372 -19.16 5.90 -8.28
N LEU A 373 -18.71 5.23 -7.21
CA LEU A 373 -17.30 5.20 -6.83
C LEU A 373 -16.41 4.66 -7.95
N ILE A 374 -16.81 3.56 -8.57
CA ILE A 374 -16.08 2.97 -9.71
C ILE A 374 -16.04 3.95 -10.88
N GLN A 375 -17.16 4.60 -11.21
CA GLN A 375 -17.22 5.54 -12.31
C GLN A 375 -16.34 6.78 -12.10
N GLU A 376 -16.30 7.30 -10.87
CA GLU A 376 -15.43 8.42 -10.49
C GLU A 376 -13.94 8.06 -10.69
N GLU A 377 -13.52 6.85 -10.31
CA GLU A 377 -12.16 6.37 -10.53
C GLU A 377 -11.83 6.17 -12.02
N LEU A 378 -12.75 5.59 -12.79
CA LEU A 378 -12.57 5.45 -14.24
C LEU A 378 -12.38 6.80 -14.93
N VAL A 379 -13.13 7.82 -14.51
CA VAL A 379 -12.97 9.20 -15.02
C VAL A 379 -11.60 9.78 -14.66
N LYS A 380 -11.09 9.55 -13.44
CA LYS A 380 -9.71 9.96 -13.06
C LYS A 380 -8.66 9.30 -13.95
N LEU A 381 -8.93 8.08 -14.44
CA LEU A 381 -8.07 7.36 -15.37
C LEU A 381 -8.28 7.75 -16.85
N GLY A 382 -9.18 8.69 -17.14
CA GLY A 382 -9.49 9.13 -18.50
C GLY A 382 -10.40 8.17 -19.29
N ILE A 383 -10.98 7.18 -18.62
CA ILE A 383 -11.87 6.18 -19.21
C ILE A 383 -13.31 6.69 -19.15
N THR A 384 -13.84 7.13 -20.30
CA THR A 384 -15.20 7.67 -20.43
C THR A 384 -16.13 6.72 -21.20
N ASP A 385 -17.44 6.98 -21.14
CA ASP A 385 -18.53 6.18 -21.71
C ASP A 385 -18.30 5.67 -23.15
N GLY A 386 -17.56 6.40 -23.99
CA GLY A 386 -17.28 6.03 -25.38
C GLY A 386 -16.30 4.87 -25.58
N VAL A 387 -15.61 4.42 -24.52
CA VAL A 387 -14.60 3.34 -24.56
C VAL A 387 -15.09 2.08 -23.80
N ARG A 388 -16.30 2.12 -23.21
CA ARG A 388 -16.84 1.04 -22.36
C ARG A 388 -17.07 -0.29 -23.09
N GLY A 389 -17.06 -0.30 -24.42
CA GLY A 389 -17.24 -1.50 -25.24
C GLY A 389 -16.14 -2.57 -25.07
N GLU A 390 -14.96 -2.21 -24.55
CA GLU A 390 -13.81 -3.13 -24.46
C GLU A 390 -13.25 -3.30 -23.03
N LEU A 391 -13.99 -2.87 -21.99
CA LEU A 391 -13.50 -2.86 -20.60
C LEU A 391 -13.81 -4.11 -19.77
N TYR A 392 -14.15 -5.23 -20.41
CA TYR A 392 -14.23 -6.54 -19.75
C TYR A 392 -12.88 -7.10 -19.26
N PHE A 393 -11.76 -6.37 -19.44
CA PHE A 393 -10.41 -6.91 -19.26
C PHE A 393 -9.53 -6.24 -18.19
N LEU A 394 -10.01 -5.27 -17.40
CA LEU A 394 -9.15 -4.52 -16.45
C LEU A 394 -9.44 -4.72 -14.95
N MET A 395 -10.28 -5.68 -14.57
CA MET A 395 -10.36 -6.16 -13.18
C MET A 395 -9.30 -7.26 -12.96
N MET A 396 -8.04 -6.86 -12.83
CA MET A 396 -6.87 -7.74 -12.62
C MET A 396 -6.16 -7.58 -11.26
N PRO A 397 -6.86 -7.13 -10.19
CA PRO A 397 -6.55 -7.61 -8.83
C PRO A 397 -7.63 -8.55 -8.29
N SER A 398 -8.71 -8.78 -9.04
CA SER A 398 -9.86 -9.57 -8.59
C SER A 398 -9.78 -11.04 -8.96
N MET A 399 -8.64 -11.59 -9.40
CA MET A 399 -8.61 -13.00 -9.82
C MET A 399 -9.04 -13.95 -8.69
N THR A 400 -8.78 -13.61 -7.43
CA THR A 400 -9.26 -14.34 -6.24
C THR A 400 -10.75 -14.10 -5.91
N TRP A 401 -11.24 -12.86 -6.04
CA TRP A 401 -12.66 -12.52 -5.81
C TRP A 401 -13.60 -12.92 -6.96
N PHE A 402 -13.07 -12.97 -8.19
CA PHE A 402 -13.78 -13.35 -9.41
C PHE A 402 -13.86 -14.87 -9.56
N GLN A 403 -12.86 -15.61 -9.07
CA GLN A 403 -12.97 -17.06 -8.87
C GLN A 403 -14.05 -17.40 -7.83
N PHE A 404 -14.25 -16.56 -6.81
CA PHE A 404 -15.30 -16.72 -5.80
C PHE A 404 -16.72 -16.36 -6.27
N LEU A 405 -16.90 -15.27 -7.03
CA LEU A 405 -18.22 -14.99 -7.66
C LEU A 405 -18.64 -16.09 -8.65
N ASN A 406 -17.69 -16.90 -9.10
CA ASN A 406 -17.93 -18.06 -9.96
C ASN A 406 -17.93 -19.40 -9.19
N ASP A 407 -17.85 -19.42 -7.86
CA ASP A 407 -18.02 -20.65 -7.07
C ASP A 407 -19.51 -21.07 -7.14
N PRO A 408 -19.83 -22.27 -7.66
CA PRO A 408 -21.20 -22.75 -7.77
C PRO A 408 -21.97 -22.72 -6.45
N LYS A 409 -21.30 -22.91 -5.31
CA LYS A 409 -21.94 -22.89 -3.98
C LYS A 409 -22.30 -21.48 -3.52
N VAL A 410 -21.54 -20.47 -3.94
CA VAL A 410 -21.84 -19.05 -3.70
C VAL A 410 -22.94 -18.59 -4.66
N ILE A 411 -22.94 -19.08 -5.90
CA ILE A 411 -24.00 -18.83 -6.88
C ILE A 411 -25.31 -19.49 -6.47
N GLU A 412 -25.30 -20.71 -5.92
CA GLU A 412 -26.51 -21.40 -5.43
C GLU A 412 -27.10 -20.75 -4.16
N ALA A 413 -26.29 -19.99 -3.41
CA ALA A 413 -26.73 -19.22 -2.24
C ALA A 413 -27.19 -17.78 -2.57
N LEU A 414 -26.92 -17.28 -3.78
CA LEU A 414 -27.30 -15.95 -4.31
C LEU A 414 -28.56 -16.00 -5.16
#